data_AF-A0A183ERI1-F1
#
_entry.id   AF-A0A183ERI1-F1
#
_cell.length_a   1.000
_cell.length_b   1.000
_cell.length_c   1.000
_cell.angle_alpha   90.00
_cell.angle_beta   90.00
_cell.angle_gamma   90.00
#
_symmetry.space_group_name_H-M   'P 1'
#
loop_
_entity.id
_entity.type
_entity.pdbx_description
1 polymer ?
#
loop_
_entity_poly.entity_id
_entity_poly.type
_entity_poly.pdbx_seq_one_letter_code
_entity_poly.pdbx_strand_id
1 'polypeptide(L)'
;MDESNTEKNPYMNHGIQVVVGHYSGNLARDKLLNLTEEQLNANNYAPIPGVGDDGQAVRLSEIEERLADDTFGINQVSFAESGGGPRLADYDVRKRDLNFSAPSELPSTSIIIVYHNEAFSTLMRTVMSVILRSPPENLKEIILVDDFSTRTFLKADLDNFVAQLGVHVKVIRAKERVGLIRARLMGAAEAQGDVLTFLDSHCECTKGWLEPLLSRIKEYR
;
A
#
# COMPACT_ATOMS: atom_id res chain seq x y z
N MET A 1 22.95 -47.53 19.87
CA MET A 1 21.81 -47.05 20.66
C MET A 1 22.37 -45.92 21.51
N ASP A 2 22.30 -44.64 21.13
CA ASP A 2 21.34 -43.98 20.25
C ASP A 2 21.97 -42.86 19.43
N GLU A 3 21.46 -42.73 18.20
CA GLU A 3 21.69 -41.63 17.27
C GLU A 3 20.89 -40.40 17.73
N SER A 4 21.55 -39.30 18.05
CA SER A 4 20.88 -37.98 18.14
C SER A 4 21.12 -37.22 16.84
N ASN A 5 20.19 -37.41 15.92
CA ASN A 5 20.09 -36.74 14.63
C ASN A 5 19.89 -35.22 14.82
N THR A 6 20.97 -34.44 14.75
CA THR A 6 20.88 -32.97 14.62
C THR A 6 20.51 -32.66 13.17
N GLU A 7 19.21 -32.48 12.90
CA GLU A 7 18.74 -31.91 11.63
C GLU A 7 19.31 -30.50 11.47
N LYS A 8 20.33 -30.39 10.63
CA LYS A 8 20.84 -29.11 10.14
C LYS A 8 19.77 -28.49 9.25
N ASN A 9 19.07 -27.50 9.79
CA ASN A 9 18.06 -26.72 9.07
C ASN A 9 18.71 -26.07 7.82
N PRO A 10 18.35 -26.50 6.59
CA PRO A 10 19.06 -26.12 5.37
C PRO A 10 18.83 -24.66 4.93
N TYR A 11 17.93 -23.92 5.60
CA TYR A 11 17.56 -22.56 5.22
C TYR A 11 18.46 -21.46 5.81
N MET A 12 19.36 -21.78 6.75
CA MET A 12 20.24 -20.80 7.41
C MET A 12 21.50 -20.42 6.61
N ASN A 13 21.82 -21.14 5.52
CA ASN A 13 23.10 -20.99 4.81
C ASN A 13 23.08 -20.03 3.60
N HIS A 14 21.93 -19.45 3.28
CA HIS A 14 21.83 -18.38 2.29
C HIS A 14 21.35 -17.14 3.03
N GLY A 15 22.06 -16.01 2.88
CA GLY A 15 21.84 -14.74 3.58
C GLY A 15 20.47 -14.10 3.32
N ILE A 16 19.41 -14.79 3.70
CA ILE A 16 18.06 -14.28 3.80
C ILE A 16 17.98 -13.67 5.19
N GLN A 17 18.09 -12.35 5.23
CA GLN A 17 17.81 -11.59 6.44
C GLN A 17 16.33 -11.76 6.74
N VAL A 18 16.00 -12.60 7.72
CA VAL A 18 14.62 -12.77 8.18
C VAL A 18 14.24 -11.48 8.91
N VAL A 19 13.51 -10.59 8.23
CA VAL A 19 12.81 -9.49 8.88
C VAL A 19 11.59 -10.09 9.55
N VAL A 20 11.74 -10.48 10.81
CA VAL A 20 10.62 -10.94 11.64
C VAL A 20 9.80 -9.72 11.99
N GLY A 21 8.62 -9.58 11.39
CA GLY A 21 7.62 -8.64 11.87
C GLY A 21 7.27 -8.99 13.32
N HIS A 22 7.37 -8.01 14.22
CA HIS A 22 7.02 -8.21 15.63
C HIS A 22 5.51 -8.45 15.72
N TYR A 23 5.11 -9.69 16.03
CA TYR A 23 3.72 -10.05 16.24
C TYR A 23 3.29 -9.58 17.64
N SER A 24 2.79 -8.35 17.73
CA SER A 24 2.05 -7.88 18.91
C SER A 24 0.65 -8.54 18.84
N GLY A 25 0.38 -9.52 19.71
CA GLY A 25 -0.75 -10.45 19.63
C GLY A 25 -2.18 -9.85 19.59
N ASN A 26 -3.19 -10.73 19.68
CA ASN A 26 -4.64 -10.42 19.57
C ASN A 26 -5.20 -9.44 20.65
N LEU A 27 -4.78 -8.18 20.63
CA LEU A 27 -5.19 -7.09 21.55
C LEU A 27 -6.10 -6.03 20.91
N ALA A 28 -6.37 -6.13 19.59
CA ALA A 28 -6.98 -5.04 18.83
C ALA A 28 -8.40 -4.64 19.29
N ARG A 29 -9.25 -5.60 19.67
CA ARG A 29 -10.67 -5.31 19.98
C ARG A 29 -10.87 -4.55 21.30
N ASP A 30 -10.17 -4.94 22.36
CA ASP A 30 -10.31 -4.31 23.67
C ASP A 30 -9.65 -2.94 23.73
N LYS A 31 -8.56 -2.73 22.96
CA LYS A 31 -7.95 -1.41 22.80
C LYS A 31 -8.85 -0.45 22.01
N LEU A 32 -9.51 -0.92 20.94
CA LEU A 32 -10.41 -0.12 20.11
C LEU A 32 -11.60 0.46 20.89
N LEU A 33 -12.10 -0.27 21.89
CA LEU A 33 -13.23 0.16 22.73
C LEU A 33 -12.92 1.37 23.62
N ASN A 34 -11.65 1.65 23.87
CA ASN A 34 -11.21 2.72 24.79
C ASN A 34 -10.72 4.00 24.08
N LEU A 35 -10.79 4.07 22.75
CA LEU A 35 -10.32 5.22 21.99
C LEU A 35 -11.44 6.23 21.75
N THR A 36 -11.11 7.52 21.85
CA THR A 36 -12.07 8.60 21.55
C THR A 36 -12.27 8.73 20.03
N GLU A 37 -13.41 9.29 19.62
CA GLU A 37 -13.65 9.58 18.20
C GLU A 37 -12.61 10.53 17.62
N GLU A 38 -12.08 11.47 18.42
CA GLU A 38 -10.99 12.35 18.02
C GLU A 38 -9.70 11.56 17.75
N GLN A 39 -9.34 10.61 18.60
CA GLN A 39 -8.16 9.76 18.41
C GLN A 39 -8.30 8.84 17.18
N LEU A 40 -9.49 8.30 16.93
CA LEU A 40 -9.76 7.46 15.75
C LEU A 40 -9.71 8.26 14.43
N ASN A 41 -10.00 9.55 14.50
CA ASN A 41 -10.04 10.45 13.35
C ASN A 41 -8.84 11.40 13.25
N ALA A 42 -7.86 11.29 14.16
CA ALA A 42 -6.64 12.06 14.10
C ALA A 42 -5.82 11.61 12.89
N ASN A 43 -5.71 12.48 11.88
CA ASN A 43 -4.81 12.27 10.75
C ASN A 43 -3.41 12.78 11.13
N ASN A 44 -2.63 11.94 11.83
CA ASN A 44 -1.25 12.26 12.23
C ASN A 44 -0.24 12.04 11.08
N TYR A 45 -0.65 12.28 9.83
CA TYR A 45 0.24 12.14 8.69
C TYR A 45 1.28 13.26 8.66
N ALA A 46 2.47 12.96 9.21
CA ALA A 46 3.61 13.86 9.27
C ALA A 46 4.89 13.13 8.80
N PRO A 47 5.03 12.87 7.48
CA PRO A 47 6.15 12.09 6.97
C PRO A 47 7.50 12.79 7.22
N ILE A 48 8.43 12.08 7.87
CA ILE A 48 9.79 12.57 8.12
C ILE A 48 10.70 12.19 6.93
N PRO A 49 11.37 13.16 6.28
CA PRO A 49 12.30 12.85 5.19
C PRO A 49 13.46 11.97 5.64
N GLY A 50 13.78 10.90 4.90
CA GLY A 50 14.95 10.05 5.15
C GLY A 50 14.67 8.79 5.97
N VAL A 51 13.53 8.75 6.68
CA VAL A 51 13.13 7.60 7.49
C VAL A 51 12.49 6.55 6.58
N GLY A 52 12.95 5.30 6.62
CA GLY A 52 12.37 4.21 5.83
C GLY A 52 12.64 4.30 4.32
N ASP A 53 13.43 5.29 3.88
CA ASP A 53 13.90 5.39 2.50
C ASP A 53 14.61 4.08 2.10
N ASP A 54 14.48 3.68 0.84
CA ASP A 54 15.03 2.43 0.29
C ASP A 54 14.52 1.15 0.97
N GLY A 55 13.37 1.21 1.66
CA GLY A 55 12.81 0.07 2.36
C GLY A 55 13.64 -0.35 3.58
N GLN A 56 14.48 0.55 4.09
CA GLN A 56 15.26 0.28 5.30
C GLN A 56 14.35 0.16 6.52
N ALA A 57 14.67 -0.79 7.41
CA ALA A 57 13.95 -0.95 8.65
C ALA A 57 14.08 0.31 9.52
N VAL A 58 12.95 0.88 9.92
CA VAL A 58 12.90 2.01 10.84
C VAL A 58 12.93 1.49 12.28
N ARG A 59 13.87 1.99 13.09
CA ARG A 59 13.91 1.69 14.53
C ARG A 59 13.25 2.82 15.30
N LEU A 60 12.30 2.46 16.15
CA LEU A 60 11.54 3.39 16.96
C LEU A 60 12.20 3.56 18.32
N SER A 61 12.07 4.76 18.89
CA SER A 61 12.30 4.96 20.32
C SER A 61 11.21 4.27 21.14
N GLU A 62 11.46 4.00 22.42
CA GLU A 62 10.49 3.35 23.33
C GLU A 62 9.14 4.10 23.40
N ILE A 63 9.17 5.43 23.28
CA ILE A 63 7.96 6.27 23.28
C ILE A 63 7.16 6.06 21.98
N GLU A 64 7.85 6.05 20.83
CA GLU A 64 7.24 5.80 19.53
C GLU A 64 6.74 4.36 19.40
N GLU A 65 7.43 3.40 19.99
CA GLU A 65 7.03 1.98 20.00
C GLU A 65 5.73 1.76 20.76
N ARG A 66 5.56 2.44 21.91
CA ARG A 66 4.30 2.41 22.67
C ARG A 66 3.13 3.01 21.89
N LEU A 67 3.38 4.10 21.17
CA LEU A 67 2.39 4.75 20.31
C LEU A 67 2.06 3.89 19.07
N ALA A 68 3.08 3.23 18.52
CA ALA A 68 2.92 2.25 17.45
C ALA A 68 2.07 1.06 17.91
N ASP A 69 2.25 0.55 19.13
CA ASP A 69 1.44 -0.53 19.70
C ASP A 69 -0.03 -0.14 19.93
N ASP A 70 -0.30 1.14 20.18
CA ASP A 70 -1.67 1.66 20.34
C ASP A 70 -2.34 1.88 18.98
N THR A 71 -1.60 2.40 17.99
CA THR A 71 -2.10 2.56 16.61
C THR A 71 -2.16 1.24 15.82
N PHE A 72 -1.32 0.26 16.16
CA PHE A 72 -1.37 -1.10 15.60
C PHE A 72 -2.71 -1.78 15.92
N GLY A 73 -3.30 -1.53 17.09
CA GLY A 73 -4.63 -2.01 17.43
C GLY A 73 -5.74 -1.45 16.51
N ILE A 74 -5.50 -0.28 15.90
CA ILE A 74 -6.45 0.44 15.06
C ILE A 74 -6.30 0.06 13.58
N ASN A 75 -5.05 -0.02 13.12
CA ASN A 75 -4.73 -0.14 11.70
C ASN A 75 -4.08 -1.48 11.32
N GLN A 76 -3.71 -2.32 12.31
CA GLN A 76 -2.97 -3.59 12.13
C GLN A 76 -1.62 -3.45 11.41
N VAL A 77 -1.11 -2.21 11.31
CA VAL A 77 0.22 -1.86 10.80
C VAL A 77 0.87 -0.97 11.85
N SER A 78 2.16 -1.18 12.12
CA SER A 78 2.88 -0.41 13.12
C SER A 78 3.15 0.97 12.57
N PHE A 79 2.36 1.96 13.00
CA PHE A 79 2.62 3.35 12.67
C PHE A 79 3.55 3.93 13.70
N ALA A 80 4.77 4.22 13.30
CA ALA A 80 5.40 5.38 13.88
C ALA A 80 4.73 6.61 13.26
N GLU A 81 4.29 7.56 14.08
CA GLU A 81 3.90 8.90 13.61
C GLU A 81 5.02 9.56 12.79
N SER A 82 6.25 9.04 12.94
CA SER A 82 7.50 9.33 12.23
C SER A 82 7.72 8.53 10.93
N GLY A 83 6.71 7.79 10.45
CA GLY A 83 6.82 6.74 9.44
C GLY A 83 7.02 7.24 8.01
N GLY A 84 8.24 7.70 7.73
CA GLY A 84 8.89 7.76 6.42
C GLY A 84 8.22 8.60 5.33
N GLY A 85 9.02 9.52 4.78
CA GLY A 85 8.73 10.24 3.55
C GLY A 85 8.07 9.38 2.46
N PRO A 86 7.37 9.99 1.50
CA PRO A 86 6.86 9.29 0.31
C PRO A 86 7.98 8.73 -0.61
N ARG A 87 9.23 8.67 -0.14
CA ARG A 87 10.34 8.05 -0.87
C ARG A 87 10.23 6.54 -0.72
N LEU A 88 9.52 6.01 -1.70
CA LEU A 88 9.39 4.60 -2.03
C LEU A 88 10.74 3.91 -1.99
N ALA A 89 10.76 2.65 -1.57
CA ALA A 89 11.95 1.84 -1.66
C ALA A 89 12.52 1.89 -3.10
N ASP A 90 13.73 2.44 -3.28
CA ASP A 90 14.52 2.24 -4.50
C ASP A 90 15.21 0.87 -4.50
N TYR A 91 15.01 0.07 -3.46
CA TYR A 91 15.52 -1.30 -3.36
C TYR A 91 14.92 -2.17 -4.46
N ASP A 92 15.73 -2.43 -5.48
CA ASP A 92 15.35 -3.24 -6.62
C ASP A 92 15.59 -4.72 -6.33
N VAL A 93 14.51 -5.44 -6.02
CA VAL A 93 14.51 -6.90 -5.82
C VAL A 93 14.51 -7.68 -7.14
N ARG A 94 14.42 -7.00 -8.29
CA ARG A 94 14.40 -7.66 -9.59
C ARG A 94 15.76 -8.27 -9.88
N LYS A 95 15.76 -9.34 -10.69
CA LYS A 95 17.00 -9.94 -11.19
C LYS A 95 17.80 -8.90 -11.99
N ARG A 96 19.10 -8.76 -11.70
CA ARG A 96 20.00 -7.74 -12.32
C ARG A 96 20.01 -7.71 -13.84
N ASP A 97 19.70 -8.83 -14.51
CA ASP A 97 19.74 -8.95 -15.97
C ASP A 97 18.35 -8.82 -16.64
N LEU A 98 17.33 -8.29 -15.94
CA LEU A 98 16.03 -7.99 -16.54
C LEU A 98 16.09 -6.71 -17.37
N ASN A 99 16.71 -6.78 -18.54
CA ASN A 99 16.59 -5.74 -19.57
C ASN A 99 15.27 -5.93 -20.32
N PHE A 100 14.18 -5.41 -19.75
CA PHE A 100 12.88 -5.39 -20.40
C PHE A 100 12.82 -4.23 -21.40
N SER A 101 12.69 -4.55 -22.69
CA SER A 101 12.40 -3.56 -23.72
C SER A 101 10.90 -3.54 -23.95
N ALA A 102 10.24 -2.48 -23.50
CA ALA A 102 8.82 -2.30 -23.70
C ALA A 102 8.50 -2.10 -25.21
N PRO A 103 7.42 -2.73 -25.72
CA PRO A 103 6.90 -2.42 -27.05
C PRO A 103 6.56 -0.93 -27.19
N SER A 104 6.61 -0.40 -28.42
CA SER A 104 6.48 1.04 -28.71
C SER A 104 5.16 1.68 -28.27
N GLU A 105 4.09 0.90 -28.12
CA GLU A 105 2.75 1.41 -27.74
C GLU A 105 2.10 0.44 -26.75
N LEU A 106 2.13 0.75 -25.46
CA LEU A 106 1.44 -0.05 -24.46
C LEU A 106 -0.01 0.45 -24.27
N PRO A 107 -0.97 -0.43 -23.95
CA PRO A 107 -2.33 -0.03 -23.66
C PRO A 107 -2.40 0.90 -22.43
N SER A 108 -3.44 1.70 -22.34
CA SER A 108 -3.69 2.51 -21.14
C SER A 108 -4.26 1.64 -20.00
N THR A 109 -4.06 2.03 -18.75
CA THR A 109 -4.63 1.33 -17.61
C THR A 109 -5.34 2.26 -16.63
N SER A 110 -6.48 1.80 -16.10
CA SER A 110 -7.12 2.38 -14.93
C SER A 110 -6.74 1.54 -13.71
N ILE A 111 -6.14 2.20 -12.72
CA ILE A 111 -5.74 1.53 -11.47
C ILE A 111 -6.89 1.66 -10.47
N ILE A 112 -7.39 0.54 -9.97
CA ILE A 112 -8.51 0.49 -9.02
C ILE A 112 -7.99 0.05 -7.67
N ILE A 113 -8.14 0.92 -6.67
CA ILE A 113 -7.75 0.69 -5.27
C ILE A 113 -9.00 0.73 -4.42
N VAL A 114 -9.35 -0.39 -3.80
CA VAL A 114 -10.46 -0.46 -2.84
C VAL A 114 -9.89 -0.26 -1.43
N TYR A 115 -10.56 0.55 -0.62
CA TYR A 115 -10.17 0.78 0.77
C TYR A 115 -11.39 0.79 1.70
N HIS A 116 -11.16 0.43 2.96
CA HIS A 116 -12.15 0.51 4.04
C HIS A 116 -11.44 0.80 5.36
N ASN A 117 -11.69 1.97 5.95
CA ASN A 117 -11.06 2.39 7.22
C ASN A 117 -9.52 2.27 7.21
N GLU A 118 -8.90 2.47 6.06
CA GLU A 118 -7.46 2.40 5.87
C GLU A 118 -6.75 3.59 6.52
N ALA A 119 -5.51 3.40 6.93
CA ALA A 119 -4.67 4.50 7.39
C ALA A 119 -4.36 5.46 6.23
N PHE A 120 -4.50 6.76 6.47
CA PHE A 120 -4.29 7.78 5.43
C PHE A 120 -2.89 7.70 4.82
N SER A 121 -1.86 7.57 5.65
CA SER A 121 -0.46 7.48 5.21
C SER A 121 -0.20 6.28 4.30
N THR A 122 -0.77 5.12 4.63
CA THR A 122 -0.63 3.89 3.86
C THR A 122 -1.33 3.99 2.51
N LEU A 123 -2.59 4.45 2.50
CA LEU A 123 -3.35 4.68 1.27
C LEU A 123 -2.62 5.67 0.35
N MET A 124 -2.15 6.80 0.91
CA MET A 124 -1.41 7.79 0.14
C MET A 124 -0.06 7.27 -0.32
N ARG A 125 0.63 6.44 0.45
CA ARG A 125 1.87 5.78 0.01
C ARG A 125 1.62 4.93 -1.24
N THR A 126 0.53 4.19 -1.29
CA THR A 126 0.14 3.43 -2.49
C THR A 126 -0.17 4.33 -3.67
N VAL A 127 -1.00 5.36 -3.48
CA VAL A 127 -1.36 6.31 -4.57
C VAL A 127 -0.12 7.01 -5.12
N MET A 128 0.73 7.54 -4.24
CA MET A 128 1.99 8.18 -4.64
C MET A 128 2.95 7.18 -5.29
N SER A 129 2.97 5.93 -4.82
CA SER A 129 3.76 4.87 -5.44
C SER A 129 3.41 4.64 -6.91
N VAL A 130 2.11 4.53 -7.16
CA VAL A 130 1.58 4.38 -8.50
C VAL A 130 1.95 5.58 -9.37
N ILE A 131 1.72 6.80 -8.90
CA ILE A 131 2.01 8.02 -9.67
C ILE A 131 3.49 8.15 -10.00
N LEU A 132 4.38 7.88 -9.05
CA LEU A 132 5.82 8.10 -9.21
C LEU A 132 6.52 6.99 -10.01
N ARG A 133 5.96 5.78 -10.06
CA ARG A 133 6.61 4.59 -10.66
C ARG A 133 5.91 4.06 -11.91
N SER A 134 4.83 4.68 -12.35
CA SER A 134 4.11 4.32 -13.56
C SER A 134 4.40 5.32 -14.68
N PRO A 135 4.62 4.88 -15.93
CA PRO A 135 4.75 5.78 -17.07
C PRO A 135 3.48 6.63 -17.26
N PRO A 136 3.57 7.98 -17.33
CA PRO A 136 2.42 8.86 -17.46
C PRO A 136 1.56 8.59 -18.70
N GLU A 137 2.16 8.10 -19.78
CA GLU A 137 1.49 7.73 -21.02
C GLU A 137 0.55 6.52 -20.87
N ASN A 138 0.82 5.64 -19.91
CA ASN A 138 0.03 4.44 -19.68
C ASN A 138 -0.98 4.60 -18.55
N LEU A 139 -0.69 5.47 -17.58
CA LEU A 139 -1.58 5.72 -16.46
C LEU A 139 -2.74 6.62 -16.87
N LYS A 140 -3.90 6.02 -17.18
CA LYS A 140 -5.10 6.76 -17.58
C LYS A 140 -5.71 7.52 -16.42
N GLU A 141 -5.88 6.83 -15.30
CA GLU A 141 -6.53 7.34 -14.10
C GLU A 141 -6.29 6.39 -12.91
N ILE A 142 -6.51 6.91 -11.70
CA ILE A 142 -6.57 6.13 -10.46
C ILE A 142 -7.98 6.25 -9.89
N ILE A 143 -8.61 5.11 -9.61
CA ILE A 143 -9.95 5.01 -9.06
C ILE A 143 -9.84 4.49 -7.63
N LEU A 144 -10.13 5.35 -6.67
CA LEU A 144 -10.22 5.01 -5.25
C LEU A 144 -11.67 4.66 -4.92
N VAL A 145 -11.92 3.42 -4.48
CA VAL A 145 -13.27 2.97 -4.11
C VAL A 145 -13.35 2.81 -2.59
N ASP A 146 -14.14 3.69 -1.97
CA ASP A 146 -14.47 3.65 -0.55
C ASP A 146 -15.60 2.64 -0.28
N ASP A 147 -15.27 1.51 0.33
CA ASP A 147 -16.24 0.48 0.76
C ASP A 147 -16.85 0.84 2.13
N PHE A 148 -17.47 2.03 2.21
CA PHE A 148 -18.20 2.52 3.39
C PHE A 148 -17.31 2.75 4.63
N SER A 149 -16.26 3.55 4.48
CA SER A 149 -15.38 3.97 5.59
C SER A 149 -16.08 4.94 6.55
N THR A 150 -15.80 4.78 7.84
CA THR A 150 -16.34 5.61 8.92
C THR A 150 -15.42 6.77 9.28
N ARG A 151 -14.11 6.65 9.02
CA ARG A 151 -13.11 7.66 9.38
C ARG A 151 -13.30 8.97 8.60
N THR A 152 -13.28 10.10 9.30
CA THR A 152 -13.59 11.42 8.73
C THR A 152 -12.51 11.90 7.76
N PHE A 153 -11.24 11.61 8.04
CA PHE A 153 -10.11 11.99 7.19
C PHE A 153 -10.11 11.29 5.82
N LEU A 154 -10.87 10.19 5.66
CA LEU A 154 -11.06 9.52 4.36
C LEU A 154 -12.16 10.18 3.52
N LYS A 155 -12.80 11.25 4.01
CA LYS A 155 -13.87 11.98 3.35
C LYS A 155 -13.33 13.22 2.64
N ALA A 156 -13.71 14.41 3.12
CA ALA A 156 -13.35 15.68 2.50
C ALA A 156 -11.83 15.90 2.45
N ASP A 157 -11.08 15.48 3.47
CA ASP A 157 -9.63 15.68 3.51
C ASP A 157 -8.92 14.86 2.41
N LEU A 158 -9.36 13.61 2.21
CA LEU A 158 -8.89 12.79 1.10
C LEU A 158 -9.24 13.42 -0.25
N ASP A 159 -10.49 13.87 -0.43
CA ASP A 159 -10.94 14.48 -1.69
C ASP A 159 -10.12 15.74 -2.02
N ASN A 160 -9.83 16.58 -1.01
CA ASN A 160 -8.98 17.76 -1.16
C ASN A 160 -7.53 17.42 -1.48
N PHE A 161 -6.99 16.37 -0.85
CA PHE A 161 -5.62 15.91 -1.11
C PHE A 161 -5.45 15.37 -2.52
N VAL A 162 -6.35 14.48 -2.96
CA VAL A 162 -6.25 13.88 -4.30
C VAL A 162 -6.52 14.88 -5.42
N ALA A 163 -7.33 15.91 -5.18
CA ALA A 163 -7.57 16.99 -6.14
C ALA A 163 -6.32 17.85 -6.43
N GLN A 164 -5.33 17.84 -5.53
CA GLN A 164 -4.06 18.55 -5.71
C GLN A 164 -3.02 17.70 -6.47
N LEU A 165 -3.30 16.42 -6.72
CA LEU A 165 -2.40 15.54 -7.46
C LEU A 165 -2.46 15.89 -8.95
N GLY A 166 -1.31 15.93 -9.60
CA GLY A 166 -1.19 16.21 -11.05
C GLY A 166 -1.70 15.08 -11.96
N VAL A 167 -2.44 14.11 -11.43
CA VAL A 167 -2.97 12.93 -12.12
C VAL A 167 -4.47 12.86 -11.87
N HIS A 168 -5.24 12.34 -12.84
CA HIS A 168 -6.67 12.15 -12.66
C HIS A 168 -6.96 11.04 -11.63
N VAL A 169 -7.40 11.45 -10.43
CA VAL A 169 -7.84 10.54 -9.36
C VAL A 169 -9.33 10.71 -9.13
N LYS A 170 -10.08 9.61 -9.24
CA LYS A 170 -11.54 9.57 -9.04
C LYS A 170 -11.85 8.80 -7.77
N VAL A 171 -12.59 9.43 -6.85
CA VAL A 171 -13.06 8.78 -5.62
C VAL A 171 -14.52 8.35 -5.79
N ILE A 172 -14.80 7.07 -5.62
CA ILE A 172 -16.14 6.46 -5.66
C ILE A 172 -16.49 6.01 -4.25
N ARG A 173 -17.68 6.37 -3.75
CA ARG A 173 -18.12 6.00 -2.41
C ARG A 173 -19.34 5.09 -2.44
N ALA A 174 -19.21 3.92 -1.82
CA ALA A 174 -20.33 3.02 -1.62
C ALA A 174 -21.30 3.57 -0.56
N LYS A 175 -22.61 3.39 -0.77
CA LYS A 175 -23.65 3.83 0.18
C LYS A 175 -23.78 2.92 1.40
N GLU A 176 -23.30 1.69 1.29
CA GLU A 176 -23.28 0.66 2.32
C GLU A 176 -22.02 -0.19 2.15
N ARG A 177 -21.67 -0.99 3.16
CA ARG A 177 -20.52 -1.90 3.06
C ARG A 177 -20.87 -3.08 2.15
N VAL A 178 -20.38 -3.05 0.92
CA VAL A 178 -20.66 -4.03 -0.14
C VAL A 178 -19.61 -5.14 -0.20
N GLY A 179 -18.42 -4.89 0.36
CA GLY A 179 -17.30 -5.83 0.39
C GLY A 179 -16.41 -5.74 -0.85
N LEU A 180 -15.17 -6.24 -0.71
CA LEU A 180 -14.08 -6.12 -1.68
C LEU A 180 -14.48 -6.45 -3.12
N ILE A 181 -15.17 -7.57 -3.34
CA ILE A 181 -15.54 -8.03 -4.69
C ILE A 181 -16.45 -7.01 -5.38
N ARG A 182 -17.52 -6.57 -4.69
CA ARG A 182 -18.49 -5.63 -5.25
C ARG A 182 -17.87 -4.24 -5.41
N ALA A 183 -17.03 -3.82 -4.47
CA ALA A 183 -16.29 -2.58 -4.58
C ALA A 183 -15.34 -2.58 -5.79
N ARG A 184 -14.61 -3.68 -6.05
CA ARG A 184 -13.79 -3.83 -7.26
C ARG A 184 -14.63 -3.73 -8.54
N LEU A 185 -15.82 -4.34 -8.56
CA LEU A 185 -16.75 -4.23 -9.69
C LEU A 185 -17.28 -2.80 -9.88
N MET A 186 -17.55 -2.07 -8.81
CA MET A 186 -17.93 -0.64 -8.89
C MET A 186 -16.82 0.20 -9.51
N GLY A 187 -15.56 -0.01 -9.11
CA GLY A 187 -14.42 0.67 -9.72
C GLY A 187 -14.25 0.29 -11.20
N ALA A 188 -14.41 -0.99 -11.52
CA ALA A 188 -14.30 -1.50 -12.89
C ALA A 188 -15.38 -0.94 -13.84
N ALA A 189 -16.60 -0.73 -13.35
CA ALA A 189 -17.69 -0.17 -14.14
C ALA A 189 -17.44 1.29 -14.56
N GLU A 190 -16.64 2.03 -13.78
CA GLU A 190 -16.35 3.45 -13.99
C GLU A 190 -15.01 3.70 -14.69
N ALA A 191 -14.24 2.64 -14.94
CA ALA A 191 -12.91 2.69 -15.54
C ALA A 191 -12.96 2.95 -17.06
N GLN A 192 -12.04 3.78 -17.53
CA GLN A 192 -11.92 4.23 -18.92
C GLN A 192 -10.66 3.72 -19.63
N GLY A 193 -9.71 3.14 -18.90
CA GLY A 193 -8.50 2.56 -19.44
C GLY A 193 -8.75 1.25 -20.17
N ASP A 194 -7.85 0.90 -21.09
CA ASP A 194 -7.90 -0.36 -21.84
C ASP A 194 -7.76 -1.59 -20.95
N VAL A 195 -6.98 -1.45 -19.87
CA VAL A 195 -6.65 -2.52 -18.93
C VAL A 195 -7.04 -2.10 -17.52
N LEU A 196 -7.66 -3.01 -16.78
CA LEU A 196 -7.94 -2.83 -15.35
C LEU A 196 -6.81 -3.40 -14.51
N THR A 197 -6.21 -2.57 -13.68
CA THR A 197 -5.16 -2.99 -12.74
C THR A 197 -5.68 -2.82 -11.31
N PHE A 198 -5.82 -3.91 -10.57
CA PHE A 198 -6.30 -3.89 -9.19
C PHE A 198 -5.10 -3.88 -8.23
N LEU A 199 -5.10 -2.93 -7.29
CA LEU A 199 -4.13 -2.88 -6.20
C LEU A 199 -4.88 -2.80 -4.87
N ASP A 200 -4.26 -3.31 -3.81
CA ASP A 200 -4.76 -3.12 -2.45
C ASP A 200 -4.31 -1.75 -1.93
N SER A 201 -4.99 -1.23 -0.91
CA SER A 201 -4.77 0.11 -0.36
C SER A 201 -3.47 0.29 0.45
N HIS A 202 -2.64 -0.75 0.50
CA HIS A 202 -1.40 -0.83 1.27
C HIS A 202 -0.29 -1.52 0.47
N CYS A 203 -0.14 -1.12 -0.79
CA CYS A 203 0.91 -1.58 -1.68
C CYS A 203 1.96 -0.49 -1.95
N GLU A 204 3.18 -0.92 -2.30
CA GLU A 204 4.23 -0.08 -2.88
C GLU A 204 4.72 -0.72 -4.18
N CYS A 205 4.61 0.00 -5.29
CA CYS A 205 5.03 -0.41 -6.61
C CYS A 205 6.54 -0.25 -6.81
N THR A 206 7.17 -1.29 -7.36
CA THR A 206 8.59 -1.25 -7.75
C THR A 206 8.80 -0.45 -9.04
N LYS A 207 10.04 -0.02 -9.31
CA LYS A 207 10.39 0.58 -10.61
C LYS A 207 10.06 -0.39 -11.75
N GLY A 208 9.50 0.11 -12.85
CA GLY A 208 9.21 -0.68 -14.05
C GLY A 208 8.23 -1.83 -13.84
N TRP A 209 7.29 -1.68 -12.90
CA TRP A 209 6.33 -2.73 -12.54
C TRP A 209 5.22 -2.89 -13.58
N LEU A 210 4.86 -1.82 -14.29
CA LEU A 210 3.63 -1.75 -15.07
C LEU A 210 3.85 -2.23 -16.51
N GLU A 211 4.97 -1.86 -17.11
CA GLU A 211 5.31 -2.11 -18.51
C GLU A 211 5.33 -3.61 -18.86
N PRO A 212 5.92 -4.50 -18.03
CA PRO A 212 5.88 -5.94 -18.30
C PRO A 212 4.45 -6.51 -18.21
N LEU A 213 3.63 -6.01 -17.28
CA LEU A 213 2.25 -6.46 -17.10
C LEU A 213 1.39 -6.09 -18.32
N LEU A 214 1.48 -4.83 -18.75
CA LEU A 214 0.75 -4.33 -19.91
C LEU A 214 1.22 -4.96 -21.22
N SER A 215 2.53 -5.19 -21.36
CA SER A 215 3.09 -5.86 -22.54
C SER A 215 2.52 -7.26 -22.70
N ARG A 216 2.42 -8.01 -21.60
CA ARG A 216 1.90 -9.37 -21.65
C ARG A 216 0.43 -9.41 -22.07
N ILE A 217 -0.37 -8.43 -21.65
CA ILE A 217 -1.78 -8.33 -22.06
C ILE A 217 -1.86 -7.94 -23.54
N LYS A 218 -1.03 -7.01 -24.00
CA LYS A 218 -0.97 -6.59 -25.40
C LYS A 218 -0.69 -7.75 -26.35
N GLU A 219 0.20 -8.67 -25.98
CA GLU A 219 0.54 -9.85 -26.81
C GLU A 219 -0.67 -10.73 -27.16
N TYR A 220 -1.71 -10.75 -26.31
CA TYR A 220 -2.89 -11.62 -26.44
C TYR A 220 -4.19 -10.84 -26.64
N ARG A 221 -4.09 -9.57 -27.02
CA ARG A 221 -5.25 -8.71 -27.29
C ARG A 221 -5.74 -8.85 -28.72
#